data_AF-A0A0W8CNK8-F1
#
_entry.id   AF-A0A0W8CNK8-F1
#
_cell.length_a   1.000
_cell.length_b   1.000
_cell.length_c   1.000
_cell.angle_alpha   90.00
_cell.angle_beta   90.00
_cell.angle_gamma   90.00
#
_symmetry.space_group_name_H-M   'P 1'
#
loop_
_entity.id
_entity.type
_entity.pdbx_description
1 polymer ?
#
loop_
_entity_poly.entity_id
_entity_poly.type
_entity_poly.pdbx_seq_one_letter_code
_entity_poly.pdbx_strand_id
1 'polypeptide(L)'
;MRLAYLLLLAVCVVIASCNALSGSEQETAAGQNAQRVGSFHSVAAAEYRGASGKRLLRSDTLPTVTDDVDAEERALLSITKLSELAKKGKSAVSTKLNNKMLWLKYQKLLKQQFSDLDITGMWLKSGKGPDKIFDRWIRLSKSPKQAAQNLLNHGTTTNDLYKVLRKRNMNLETIRPIWRDLGLTENQLRAARHAASAL
;
A
#
# COMPACT_ATOMS: atom_id res chain seq x y z
N MET A 1 40.66 3.26 29.37
CA MET A 1 40.33 3.69 27.99
C MET A 1 40.98 2.80 26.91
N ARG A 2 42.28 2.44 26.97
CA ARG A 2 42.93 1.64 25.91
C ARG A 2 42.42 0.19 25.74
N LEU A 3 41.92 -0.43 26.81
CA LEU A 3 41.42 -1.81 26.76
C LEU A 3 40.09 -1.95 25.98
N ALA A 4 39.24 -0.92 26.03
CA ALA A 4 37.95 -0.91 25.35
C ALA A 4 38.10 -0.82 23.82
N TYR A 5 39.10 -0.08 23.34
CA TYR A 5 39.41 0.01 21.92
C TYR A 5 40.00 -1.30 21.35
N LEU A 6 40.78 -2.04 22.15
CA LEU A 6 41.31 -3.35 21.73
C LEU A 6 40.21 -4.40 21.58
N LEU A 7 39.21 -4.39 22.48
CA LEU A 7 38.04 -5.27 22.37
C LEU A 7 37.17 -4.93 21.15
N LEU A 8 36.97 -3.64 20.86
CA LEU A 8 36.21 -3.22 19.68
C LEU A 8 36.90 -3.65 18.37
N LEU A 9 38.23 -3.54 18.31
CA LEU A 9 39.01 -3.88 17.13
C LEU A 9 39.04 -5.40 16.87
N ALA A 10 39.07 -6.22 17.92
CA ALA A 10 38.97 -7.68 17.80
C ALA A 10 37.60 -8.15 17.24
N VAL A 11 36.50 -7.51 17.64
CA VAL A 11 35.15 -7.82 17.12
C VAL A 11 35.02 -7.45 15.64
N CYS A 12 35.63 -6.36 15.20
CA CYS A 12 35.59 -5.96 13.79
C CYS A 12 36.34 -6.91 12.85
N VAL A 13 37.44 -7.52 13.32
CA VAL A 13 38.23 -8.47 12.50
C VAL A 13 37.46 -9.78 12.25
N VAL A 14 36.66 -10.24 13.21
CA VAL A 14 35.86 -11.48 13.07
C VAL A 14 34.71 -11.30 12.06
N ILE A 15 34.11 -10.11 11.97
CA ILE A 15 33.01 -9.84 11.03
C ILE A 15 33.50 -9.76 9.59
N ALA A 16 34.73 -9.28 9.36
CA ALA A 16 35.33 -9.20 8.02
C ALA A 16 35.80 -10.56 7.47
N SER A 17 36.13 -11.53 8.34
CA SER A 17 36.61 -12.86 7.94
C SER A 17 35.51 -13.91 7.67
N CYS A 18 34.24 -13.62 7.97
CA CYS A 18 33.15 -14.58 7.85
C CYS A 18 32.33 -14.53 6.54
N ASN A 19 32.72 -13.71 5.55
CA ASN A 19 32.03 -13.62 4.26
C ASN A 19 32.86 -14.10 3.05
N ALA A 20 33.94 -14.84 3.28
CA ALA A 20 34.78 -15.41 2.22
C ALA A 20 34.75 -16.96 2.24
N LEU A 21 33.58 -17.55 2.01
CA LEU A 21 33.35 -18.95 1.60
C LEU A 21 31.83 -19.03 1.32
N SER A 22 31.31 -18.99 0.09
CA SER A 22 31.55 -19.97 -0.96
C SER A 22 31.28 -19.36 -2.35
N GLY A 23 32.27 -19.41 -3.25
CA GLY A 23 32.01 -19.66 -4.68
C GLY A 23 31.61 -21.13 -4.86
N SER A 24 31.17 -21.64 -6.00
CA SER A 24 30.98 -21.16 -7.36
C SER A 24 30.11 -22.22 -8.03
N GLU A 25 29.21 -21.86 -8.93
CA GLU A 25 28.94 -22.71 -10.09
C GLU A 25 28.35 -21.84 -11.20
N GLN A 26 29.17 -21.73 -12.24
CA GLN A 26 28.93 -21.06 -13.50
C GLN A 26 28.66 -22.19 -14.48
N GLU A 27 27.49 -22.24 -15.11
CA GLU A 27 27.39 -22.83 -16.44
C GLU A 27 26.27 -22.19 -17.27
N THR A 28 26.77 -21.48 -18.27
CA THR A 28 26.23 -21.09 -19.57
C THR A 28 25.17 -22.01 -20.18
N ALA A 29 24.10 -21.39 -20.72
CA ALA A 29 23.51 -21.81 -21.99
C ALA A 29 22.88 -20.60 -22.71
N ALA A 30 23.67 -19.99 -23.59
CA ALA A 30 23.16 -19.17 -24.68
C ALA A 30 22.72 -20.10 -25.83
N GLY A 31 21.49 -19.92 -26.31
CA GLY A 31 20.95 -20.70 -27.42
C GLY A 31 19.95 -19.86 -28.21
N GLN A 32 20.47 -19.20 -29.24
CA GLN A 32 19.74 -18.43 -30.24
C GLN A 32 18.75 -19.32 -31.00
N ASN A 33 17.57 -18.80 -31.34
CA ASN A 33 17.01 -18.99 -32.69
C ASN A 33 15.90 -17.98 -32.99
N ALA A 34 16.17 -17.16 -33.99
CA ALA A 34 15.21 -16.32 -34.66
C ALA A 34 14.69 -17.01 -35.94
N GLN A 35 13.50 -16.57 -36.38
CA GLN A 35 13.13 -16.34 -37.79
C GLN A 35 12.34 -17.40 -38.56
N ARG A 36 11.06 -17.08 -38.85
CA ARG A 36 10.34 -17.15 -40.16
C ARG A 36 8.87 -16.76 -39.93
N VAL A 37 8.34 -15.64 -40.44
CA VAL A 37 7.97 -15.26 -41.83
C VAL A 37 6.87 -16.14 -42.45
N GLY A 38 5.76 -15.47 -42.81
CA GLY A 38 4.67 -15.90 -43.69
C GLY A 38 3.40 -15.15 -43.29
N SER A 39 3.09 -13.95 -43.78
CA SER A 39 2.77 -13.52 -45.15
C SER A 39 1.72 -14.39 -45.85
N PHE A 40 0.47 -13.91 -45.85
CA PHE A 40 -0.47 -14.07 -46.96
C PHE A 40 -1.28 -12.77 -47.12
N HIS A 41 -1.05 -12.10 -48.26
CA HIS A 41 -1.92 -11.15 -48.98
C HIS A 41 -3.31 -11.78 -49.28
N SER A 42 -4.41 -11.12 -49.68
CA SER A 42 -4.89 -9.73 -49.90
C SER A 42 -6.33 -9.84 -50.47
N VAL A 43 -6.95 -8.67 -50.75
CA VAL A 43 -8.00 -8.37 -51.79
C VAL A 43 -9.44 -8.31 -51.24
N ALA A 44 -9.97 -7.13 -50.90
CA ALA A 44 -10.64 -6.09 -51.74
C ALA A 44 -12.17 -6.32 -51.80
N ALA A 45 -13.07 -5.38 -52.09
CA ALA A 45 -13.21 -3.93 -52.04
C ALA A 45 -14.73 -3.70 -52.27
N ALA A 46 -15.34 -2.69 -51.65
CA ALA A 46 -16.54 -2.01 -52.19
C ALA A 46 -16.91 -0.79 -51.32
N GLU A 47 -16.66 0.39 -51.88
CA GLU A 47 -17.34 1.64 -51.58
C GLU A 47 -18.86 1.55 -51.89
N TYR A 48 -19.73 2.27 -51.15
CA TYR A 48 -20.24 3.60 -51.56
C TYR A 48 -21.56 4.01 -50.84
N ARG A 49 -21.55 5.27 -50.37
CA ARG A 49 -22.66 6.24 -50.12
C ARG A 49 -23.89 5.90 -49.28
N GLY A 50 -24.20 6.86 -48.39
CA GLY A 50 -25.59 7.29 -48.16
C GLY A 50 -25.84 8.15 -46.92
N ALA A 51 -25.79 9.48 -47.08
CA ALA A 51 -26.69 10.50 -46.49
C ALA A 51 -27.07 10.39 -44.98
N SER A 52 -26.69 11.35 -44.12
CA SER A 52 -27.42 12.62 -43.89
C SER A 52 -27.99 12.65 -42.47
N GLY A 53 -27.78 13.75 -41.73
CA GLY A 53 -28.55 14.02 -40.50
C GLY A 53 -27.78 14.73 -39.39
N LYS A 54 -27.74 16.06 -39.47
CA LYS A 54 -27.13 16.98 -38.51
C LYS A 54 -27.71 16.84 -37.09
N ARG A 55 -26.87 17.03 -36.05
CA ARG A 55 -27.22 17.96 -34.95
C ARG A 55 -25.99 18.42 -34.16
N LEU A 56 -25.84 19.75 -34.16
CA LEU A 56 -24.90 20.55 -33.40
C LEU A 56 -25.07 20.34 -31.90
N LEU A 57 -23.97 20.06 -31.20
CA LEU A 57 -23.81 20.53 -29.82
C LEU A 57 -22.59 21.46 -29.78
N ARG A 58 -22.94 22.74 -29.69
CA ARG A 58 -22.11 23.89 -29.39
C ARG A 58 -21.27 23.56 -28.14
N SER A 59 -19.96 23.42 -28.33
CA SER A 59 -19.02 23.46 -27.21
C SER A 59 -18.87 24.92 -26.82
N ASP A 60 -19.67 25.37 -25.87
CA ASP A 60 -19.42 26.65 -25.22
C ASP A 60 -18.10 26.52 -24.45
N THR A 61 -17.19 27.40 -24.83
CA THR A 61 -15.90 27.68 -24.22
C THR A 61 -16.04 27.82 -22.71
N LEU A 62 -15.62 26.78 -21.97
CA LEU A 62 -15.23 26.96 -20.58
C LEU A 62 -14.09 27.98 -20.56
N PRO A 63 -14.20 29.10 -19.82
CA PRO A 63 -13.03 29.89 -19.57
C PRO A 63 -12.08 29.01 -18.76
N THR A 64 -10.90 28.78 -19.33
CA THR A 64 -9.72 28.30 -18.61
C THR A 64 -9.38 29.36 -17.57
N VAL A 65 -10.13 29.38 -16.46
CA VAL A 65 -9.69 30.06 -15.24
C VAL A 65 -8.63 29.16 -14.66
N THR A 66 -7.39 29.53 -14.95
CA THR A 66 -6.20 29.12 -14.21
C THR A 66 -6.33 29.66 -12.78
N ASP A 67 -7.20 29.05 -11.98
CA ASP A 67 -7.20 29.21 -10.54
C ASP A 67 -6.37 28.06 -9.97
N ASP A 68 -5.06 28.25 -10.03
CA ASP A 68 -4.07 27.68 -9.10
C ASP A 68 -4.28 28.25 -7.68
N VAL A 69 -5.54 28.48 -7.28
CA VAL A 69 -5.93 28.60 -5.89
C VAL A 69 -5.71 27.21 -5.31
N ASP A 70 -4.55 27.09 -4.69
CA ASP A 70 -3.97 25.94 -4.02
C ASP A 70 -5.04 24.89 -3.71
N ALA A 71 -4.91 23.70 -4.29
CA ALA A 71 -5.81 22.59 -3.97
C ALA A 71 -5.90 22.35 -2.44
N GLU A 72 -4.85 22.75 -1.72
CA GLU A 72 -4.81 22.81 -0.26
C GLU A 72 -5.79 23.83 0.34
N GLU A 73 -5.91 25.06 -0.18
CA GLU A 73 -6.84 26.08 0.33
C GLU A 73 -8.31 25.68 0.13
N ARG A 74 -8.68 25.15 -1.04
CA ARG A 74 -10.03 24.61 -1.28
C ARG A 74 -10.34 23.41 -0.37
N ALA A 75 -9.32 22.58 -0.08
CA ALA A 75 -9.47 21.46 0.83
C ALA A 75 -9.70 21.92 2.27
N LEU A 76 -9.00 22.96 2.72
CA LEU A 76 -9.13 23.58 4.04
C LEU A 76 -10.50 24.26 4.22
N LEU A 77 -10.96 25.05 3.25
CA LEU A 77 -12.30 25.68 3.24
C LEU A 77 -13.43 24.65 3.33
N SER A 78 -13.24 23.48 2.71
CA SER A 78 -14.21 22.39 2.82
C SER A 78 -14.19 21.71 4.20
N ILE A 79 -13.03 21.70 4.89
CA ILE A 79 -12.89 21.11 6.24
C ILE A 79 -13.54 22.02 7.29
N THR A 80 -13.39 23.34 7.17
CA THR A 80 -13.99 24.29 8.12
C THR A 80 -15.52 24.18 8.11
N LYS A 81 -16.15 24.15 6.92
CA LYS A 81 -17.60 23.92 6.77
C LYS A 81 -18.06 22.58 7.37
N LEU A 82 -17.30 21.51 7.14
CA LEU A 82 -17.58 20.20 7.74
C LEU A 82 -17.42 20.22 9.27
N SER A 83 -16.48 21.01 9.80
CA SER A 83 -16.27 21.15 11.24
C SER A 83 -17.44 21.84 11.95
N GLU A 84 -18.04 22.85 11.31
CA GLU A 84 -19.25 23.52 11.84
C GLU A 84 -20.46 22.57 11.86
N LEU A 85 -20.62 21.76 10.81
CA LEU A 85 -21.68 20.76 10.75
C LEU A 85 -21.44 19.60 11.75
N ALA A 86 -20.19 19.26 12.04
CA ALA A 86 -19.84 18.26 13.05
C ALA A 86 -20.12 18.78 14.48
N LYS A 87 -19.88 20.06 14.76
CA LYS A 87 -20.27 20.71 16.03
C LYS A 87 -21.78 20.64 16.28
N LYS A 88 -22.58 20.53 15.21
CA LYS A 88 -24.04 20.31 15.27
C LYS A 88 -24.46 18.84 15.43
N GLY A 89 -23.56 17.97 15.85
CA GLY A 89 -23.88 16.60 16.29
C GLY A 89 -24.02 15.54 15.18
N LYS A 90 -23.72 15.86 13.92
CA LYS A 90 -23.85 14.88 12.82
C LYS A 90 -22.63 13.94 12.78
N SER A 91 -22.74 12.75 13.38
CA SER A 91 -21.65 11.76 13.48
C SER A 91 -21.03 11.39 12.14
N ALA A 92 -21.84 11.21 11.08
CA ALA A 92 -21.36 10.91 9.73
C ALA A 92 -20.44 12.02 9.16
N VAL A 93 -20.72 13.28 9.49
CA VAL A 93 -19.90 14.44 9.09
C VAL A 93 -18.56 14.41 9.83
N SER A 94 -18.57 14.07 11.12
CA SER A 94 -17.35 13.95 11.92
C SER A 94 -16.41 12.85 11.39
N THR A 95 -16.96 11.70 10.97
CA THR A 95 -16.18 10.60 10.36
C THR A 95 -15.58 11.01 9.03
N LYS A 96 -16.35 11.69 8.17
CA LYS A 96 -15.85 12.21 6.89
C LYS A 96 -14.71 13.21 7.10
N LEU A 97 -14.85 14.11 8.06
CA LEU A 97 -13.79 15.08 8.41
C LEU A 97 -12.53 14.38 8.95
N ASN A 98 -12.69 13.38 9.81
CA ASN A 98 -11.58 12.58 10.33
C ASN A 98 -10.86 11.82 9.21
N ASN A 99 -11.58 11.22 8.26
CA ASN A 99 -11.01 10.56 7.08
C ASN A 99 -10.22 11.55 6.21
N LYS A 100 -10.79 12.73 5.93
CA LYS A 100 -10.13 13.76 5.13
C LYS A 100 -8.86 14.26 5.81
N MET A 101 -8.91 14.49 7.13
CA MET A 101 -7.74 14.89 7.91
C MET A 101 -6.66 13.80 7.93
N LEU A 102 -7.05 12.52 8.06
CA LEU A 102 -6.12 11.38 7.98
C LEU A 102 -5.42 11.35 6.61
N TRP A 103 -6.18 11.51 5.53
CA TRP A 103 -5.64 11.54 4.17
C TRP A 103 -4.68 12.71 3.95
N LEU A 104 -5.02 13.92 4.39
CA LEU A 104 -4.13 15.09 4.28
C LEU A 104 -2.81 14.88 5.05
N LYS A 105 -2.89 14.35 6.28
CA LYS A 105 -1.68 14.03 7.06
C LYS A 105 -0.82 12.99 6.36
N TYR A 106 -1.44 11.95 5.80
CA TYR A 106 -0.75 10.93 5.04
C TYR A 106 -0.07 11.51 3.78
N GLN A 107 -0.78 12.32 2.99
CA GLN A 107 -0.20 13.00 1.82
C GLN A 107 0.98 13.90 2.17
N LYS A 108 0.88 14.64 3.29
CA LYS A 108 1.99 15.45 3.79
C LYS A 108 3.22 14.60 4.11
N LEU A 109 3.03 13.44 4.75
CA LEU A 109 4.13 12.52 5.07
C LEU A 109 4.74 11.91 3.81
N LEU A 110 3.93 11.59 2.79
CA LEU A 110 4.44 11.14 1.49
C LEU A 110 5.28 12.22 0.80
N LYS A 111 4.83 13.49 0.81
CA LYS A 111 5.61 14.63 0.29
C LYS A 111 6.97 14.79 1.02
N GLN A 112 7.05 14.35 2.27
CA GLN A 112 8.26 14.30 3.08
C GLN A 112 9.08 13.01 2.91
N GLN A 113 8.77 12.18 1.91
CA GLN A 113 9.47 10.93 1.59
C GLN A 113 9.36 9.82 2.66
N PHE A 114 8.35 9.88 3.55
CA PHE A 114 8.07 8.77 4.46
C PHE A 114 7.36 7.63 3.71
N SER A 115 7.87 6.40 3.85
CA SER A 115 7.20 5.21 3.32
C SER A 115 6.00 4.79 4.17
N ASP A 116 5.12 3.95 3.64
CA ASP A 116 4.03 3.33 4.42
C ASP A 116 4.56 2.61 5.67
N LEU A 117 5.75 2.01 5.55
CA LEU A 117 6.40 1.35 6.66
C LEU A 117 6.80 2.37 7.73
N ASP A 118 7.43 3.48 7.36
CA ASP A 118 7.82 4.52 8.33
C ASP A 118 6.61 5.11 9.04
N ILE A 119 5.54 5.38 8.30
CA ILE A 119 4.28 5.92 8.83
C ILE A 119 3.66 4.93 9.83
N THR A 120 3.71 3.63 9.55
CA THR A 120 3.27 2.59 10.49
C THR A 120 4.10 2.62 11.77
N GLY A 121 5.42 2.73 11.66
CA GLY A 121 6.33 2.84 12.79
C GLY A 121 6.05 4.07 13.65
N MET A 122 5.76 5.23 13.02
CA MET A 122 5.35 6.44 13.73
C MET A 122 4.03 6.25 14.50
N TRP A 123 3.05 5.58 13.89
CA TRP A 123 1.78 5.30 14.58
C TRP A 123 1.96 4.37 15.78
N LEU A 124 2.79 3.33 15.67
CA LEU A 124 3.15 2.46 16.79
C LEU A 124 3.85 3.24 17.90
N LYS A 125 4.86 4.05 17.58
CA LYS A 125 5.57 4.92 18.54
C LYS A 125 4.63 5.90 19.25
N SER A 126 3.54 6.31 18.59
CA SER A 126 2.49 7.14 19.19
C SER A 126 1.46 6.37 20.03
N GLY A 127 1.74 5.11 20.36
CA GLY A 127 0.89 4.26 21.21
C GLY A 127 -0.35 3.67 20.53
N LYS A 128 -0.44 3.68 19.19
CA LYS A 128 -1.60 3.09 18.49
C LYS A 128 -1.42 1.58 18.40
N GLY A 129 -2.42 0.84 18.88
CA GLY A 129 -2.44 -0.62 18.75
C GLY A 129 -2.64 -1.10 17.29
N PRO A 130 -2.29 -2.36 16.99
CA PRO A 130 -2.37 -2.95 15.65
C PRO A 130 -3.75 -2.81 14.99
N ASP A 131 -4.83 -2.96 15.76
CA ASP A 131 -6.20 -2.77 15.26
C ASP A 131 -6.40 -1.36 14.69
N LYS A 132 -6.05 -0.33 15.44
CA LYS A 132 -6.26 1.06 15.01
C LYS A 132 -5.38 1.43 13.82
N ILE A 133 -4.21 0.81 13.70
CA ILE A 133 -3.30 1.00 12.57
C ILE A 133 -3.86 0.34 11.33
N PHE A 134 -4.34 -0.90 11.44
CA PHE A 134 -4.98 -1.60 10.33
C PHE A 134 -6.16 -0.78 9.78
N ASP A 135 -7.05 -0.31 10.66
CA ASP A 135 -8.21 0.51 10.24
C ASP A 135 -7.81 1.81 9.54
N ARG A 136 -6.70 2.44 9.97
CA ARG A 136 -6.17 3.63 9.31
C ARG A 136 -5.70 3.32 7.90
N TRP A 137 -5.02 2.20 7.70
CA TRP A 137 -4.61 1.78 6.36
C TRP A 137 -5.80 1.50 5.45
N ILE A 138 -6.84 0.83 5.94
CA ILE A 138 -8.08 0.61 5.18
C ILE A 138 -8.78 1.94 4.85
N ARG A 139 -8.84 2.89 5.81
CA ARG A 139 -9.41 4.24 5.58
C ARG A 139 -8.59 5.08 4.60
N LEU A 140 -7.32 4.74 4.39
CA LEU A 140 -6.43 5.30 3.37
C LEU A 140 -6.47 4.49 2.05
N SER A 141 -7.46 3.60 1.90
CA SER A 141 -7.66 2.76 0.72
C SER A 141 -6.52 1.80 0.41
N LYS A 142 -5.71 1.43 1.41
CA LYS A 142 -4.76 0.31 1.27
C LYS A 142 -5.51 -1.01 1.32
N SER A 143 -4.97 -2.01 0.64
CA SER A 143 -5.52 -3.36 0.69
C SER A 143 -5.30 -3.99 2.09
N PRO A 144 -6.15 -4.94 2.50
CA PRO A 144 -5.92 -5.73 3.71
C PRO A 144 -4.53 -6.38 3.76
N LYS A 145 -4.02 -6.82 2.60
CA LYS A 145 -2.65 -7.34 2.44
C LYS A 145 -1.60 -6.30 2.82
N GLN A 146 -1.67 -5.10 2.24
CA GLN A 146 -0.71 -4.03 2.54
C GLN A 146 -0.77 -3.62 4.02
N ALA A 147 -1.98 -3.48 4.57
CA ALA A 147 -2.17 -3.16 5.98
C ALA A 147 -1.57 -4.23 6.91
N ALA A 148 -1.78 -5.51 6.58
CA ALA A 148 -1.20 -6.64 7.30
C ALA A 148 0.33 -6.71 7.18
N GLN A 149 0.86 -6.50 5.97
CA GLN A 149 2.30 -6.51 5.72
C GLN A 149 3.02 -5.44 6.55
N ASN A 150 2.47 -4.24 6.60
CA ASN A 150 3.02 -3.15 7.40
C ASN A 150 3.08 -3.49 8.90
N LEU A 151 2.07 -4.19 9.41
CA LEU A 151 2.05 -4.64 10.80
C LEU A 151 3.10 -5.72 11.08
N LEU A 152 3.23 -6.70 10.18
CA LEU A 152 4.24 -7.76 10.31
C LEU A 152 5.67 -7.21 10.27
N ASN A 153 5.93 -6.27 9.35
CA ASN A 153 7.23 -5.64 9.22
C ASN A 153 7.65 -4.83 10.47
N HIS A 154 6.68 -4.46 11.32
CA HIS A 154 6.92 -3.84 12.63
C HIS A 154 6.75 -4.80 13.81
N GLY A 155 6.88 -6.11 13.57
CA GLY A 155 6.95 -7.11 14.63
C GLY A 155 5.59 -7.52 15.22
N THR A 156 4.48 -7.18 14.58
CA THR A 156 3.19 -7.77 14.97
C THR A 156 3.26 -9.28 14.78
N THR A 157 2.96 -10.05 15.83
CA THR A 157 3.01 -11.51 15.74
C THR A 157 1.93 -12.04 14.79
N THR A 158 2.14 -13.23 14.22
CA THR A 158 1.11 -13.89 13.40
C THR A 158 -0.18 -14.14 14.20
N ASN A 159 -0.08 -14.45 15.48
CA ASN A 159 -1.25 -14.62 16.36
C ASN A 159 -2.05 -13.31 16.50
N ASP A 160 -1.37 -12.19 16.71
CA ASP A 160 -2.04 -10.89 16.85
C ASP A 160 -2.58 -10.38 15.51
N LEU A 161 -1.86 -10.61 14.41
CA LEU A 161 -2.37 -10.32 13.08
C LEU A 161 -3.66 -11.09 12.81
N TYR A 162 -3.72 -12.38 13.16
CA TYR A 162 -4.95 -13.17 13.01
C TYR A 162 -6.12 -12.57 13.80
N LYS A 163 -5.88 -12.16 15.06
CA LYS A 163 -6.89 -11.48 15.89
C LYS A 163 -7.36 -10.18 15.26
N VAL A 164 -6.45 -9.38 14.70
CA VAL A 164 -6.78 -8.14 13.96
C VAL A 164 -7.71 -8.46 12.80
N LEU A 165 -7.39 -9.44 11.94
CA LEU A 165 -8.26 -9.79 10.81
C LEU A 165 -9.62 -10.33 11.27
N ARG A 166 -9.65 -11.17 12.30
CA ARG A 166 -10.90 -11.74 12.86
C ARG A 166 -11.81 -10.72 13.49
N LYS A 167 -11.28 -9.71 14.19
CA LYS A 167 -12.07 -8.58 14.74
C LYS A 167 -12.84 -7.80 13.67
N ARG A 168 -12.43 -7.90 12.41
CA ARG A 168 -13.10 -7.28 11.25
C ARG A 168 -14.02 -8.26 10.52
N ASN A 169 -14.43 -9.33 11.19
CA ASN A 169 -15.32 -10.38 10.68
C ASN A 169 -14.79 -11.07 9.41
N MET A 170 -13.48 -11.02 9.14
CA MET A 170 -12.90 -11.75 8.02
C MET A 170 -12.98 -13.25 8.31
N ASN A 171 -13.61 -14.01 7.42
CA ASN A 171 -13.66 -15.46 7.51
C ASN A 171 -12.33 -16.09 7.04
N LEU A 172 -12.16 -17.40 7.22
CA LEU A 172 -10.94 -18.10 6.82
C LEU A 172 -10.69 -18.03 5.31
N GLU A 173 -11.75 -18.03 4.50
CA GLU A 173 -11.65 -17.89 3.04
C GLU A 173 -11.06 -16.53 2.63
N THR A 174 -11.34 -15.48 3.39
CA THR A 174 -10.78 -14.14 3.19
C THR A 174 -9.37 -14.02 3.76
N ILE A 175 -9.10 -14.66 4.90
CA ILE A 175 -7.80 -14.57 5.59
C ILE A 175 -6.72 -15.37 4.86
N ARG A 176 -7.01 -16.60 4.40
CA ARG A 176 -6.03 -17.47 3.71
C ARG A 176 -5.29 -16.81 2.55
N PRO A 177 -5.96 -16.17 1.57
CA PRO A 177 -5.24 -15.53 0.47
C PRO A 177 -4.33 -14.42 0.97
N ILE A 178 -4.76 -13.60 1.94
CA ILE A 178 -3.90 -12.58 2.58
C ILE A 178 -2.68 -13.24 3.23
N TRP A 179 -2.90 -14.34 3.97
CA TRP A 179 -1.85 -15.07 4.67
C TRP A 179 -0.77 -15.59 3.72
N ARG A 180 -1.20 -16.29 2.66
CA ARG A 180 -0.31 -16.85 1.63
C ARG A 180 0.46 -15.74 0.92
N ASP A 181 -0.21 -14.65 0.60
CA ASP A 181 0.35 -13.48 -0.06
C ASP A 181 1.42 -12.74 0.76
N LEU A 182 1.43 -12.96 2.08
CA LEU A 182 2.44 -12.46 3.02
C LEU A 182 3.59 -13.45 3.24
N GLY A 183 3.60 -14.59 2.53
CA GLY A 183 4.59 -15.65 2.70
C GLY A 183 4.38 -16.48 3.97
N LEU A 184 3.22 -16.36 4.63
CA LEU A 184 2.91 -17.12 5.85
C LEU A 184 2.32 -18.49 5.50
N THR A 185 2.71 -19.52 6.25
CA THR A 185 2.29 -20.90 6.01
C THR A 185 0.92 -21.22 6.60
N GLU A 186 0.24 -22.24 6.05
CA GLU A 186 -1.03 -22.73 6.61
C GLU A 186 -0.84 -23.28 8.04
N ASN A 187 0.34 -23.81 8.37
CA ASN A 187 0.66 -24.24 9.74
C ASN A 187 0.67 -23.06 10.71
N GLN A 188 1.25 -21.93 10.33
CA GLN A 188 1.19 -20.69 11.13
C GLN A 188 -0.24 -20.17 11.26
N LEU A 189 -1.07 -20.25 10.21
CA LEU A 189 -2.48 -19.88 10.28
C LEU A 189 -3.26 -20.78 11.26
N ARG A 190 -3.02 -22.10 11.20
CA ARG A 190 -3.64 -23.07 12.11
C ARG A 190 -3.25 -22.78 13.56
N ALA A 191 -1.96 -22.56 13.82
CA ALA A 191 -1.46 -22.21 15.15
C ALA A 191 -2.09 -20.92 15.69
N ALA A 192 -2.15 -19.87 14.87
CA ALA A 192 -2.77 -18.59 15.24
C ALA A 192 -4.27 -18.72 15.54
N ARG A 193 -4.98 -19.58 14.79
CA ARG A 193 -6.39 -19.89 15.07
C ARG A 193 -6.57 -20.58 16.41
N HIS A 194 -5.78 -21.61 16.70
CA HIS A 194 -5.85 -22.31 18.00
C HIS A 194 -5.52 -21.37 19.16
N ALA A 195 -4.47 -20.54 19.03
CA ALA A 195 -4.11 -19.56 20.05
C ALA A 195 -5.21 -18.51 20.30
N ALA A 196 -5.96 -18.13 19.28
CA ALA A 196 -7.07 -17.18 19.41
C ALA A 196 -8.33 -17.80 20.03
N SER A 197 -8.54 -19.11 19.90
CA SER A 197 -9.68 -19.82 20.49
C SER A 197 -9.47 -20.22 21.96
N ALA A 198 -8.24 -20.09 22.47
CA ALA A 198 -7.88 -20.43 23.85
C ALA A 198 -7.98 -19.23 24.82
N LEU A 199 -8.48 -18.08 24.36
CA LEU A 199 -8.67 -16.83 25.10
C LEU A 199 -10.16 -16.51 25.22
#